data_AF-A0A3N9VDG5-F1
#
_entry.id   AF-A0A3N9VDG5-F1
#
_cell.length_a   1.000
_cell.length_b   1.000
_cell.length_c   1.000
_cell.angle_alpha   90.00
_cell.angle_beta   90.00
_cell.angle_gamma   90.00
#
_symmetry.space_group_name_H-M   'P 1'
#
loop_
_entity.id
_entity.type
_entity.pdbx_description
1 polymer ?
#
loop_
_entity_poly.entity_id
_entity_poly.type
_entity_poly.pdbx_seq_one_letter_code
_entity_poly.pdbx_strand_id
1 'polypeptide(L)'
;MPSSQPYNCGRWVNEDRTAYLIPEFEDDAQRDRILRKFFISIFEDQLVGWWTREADWPQKRDLRTFKKWFDLQFHAVVEDLVDGVLFDE
;
A
#
# COMPACT_ATOMS: atom_id res chain seq x y z
N MET A 1 -1.94 -37.49 15.59
CA MET A 1 -1.36 -37.84 14.27
C MET A 1 -1.69 -39.31 13.99
N PRO A 2 -2.03 -39.71 12.75
CA PRO A 2 -1.23 -39.54 11.52
C PRO A 2 -1.89 -38.56 10.53
N SER A 3 -1.22 -37.49 10.08
CA SER A 3 -0.15 -37.41 9.06
C SER A 3 -0.73 -37.12 7.67
N SER A 4 -0.75 -35.84 7.30
CA SER A 4 -0.68 -35.31 5.92
C SER A 4 -0.70 -33.78 6.00
N GLN A 5 0.46 -33.16 6.17
CA GLN A 5 0.68 -31.84 5.56
C GLN A 5 1.54 -32.10 4.32
N PRO A 6 1.29 -31.42 3.19
CA PRO A 6 2.08 -30.21 2.97
C PRO A 6 1.40 -29.20 2.05
N TYR A 7 0.41 -28.44 2.53
CA TYR A 7 0.17 -27.13 1.92
C TYR A 7 -0.50 -26.25 2.95
N ASN A 8 0.29 -25.37 3.53
CA ASN A 8 -0.17 -24.17 4.20
C ASN A 8 -0.71 -23.16 3.16
N CYS A 9 -1.52 -23.67 2.21
CA CYS A 9 -2.13 -22.94 1.10
C CYS A 9 -3.41 -22.27 1.60
N GLY A 10 -3.24 -21.31 2.52
CA GLY A 10 -4.36 -20.57 3.08
C GLY A 10 -4.00 -19.34 3.90
N ARG A 11 -2.71 -18.97 4.01
CA ARG A 11 -2.28 -17.82 4.83
C ARG A 11 -1.66 -16.65 4.04
N TRP A 12 -1.40 -16.80 2.74
CA TRP A 12 -0.61 -15.81 1.99
C TRP A 12 -1.38 -15.04 0.90
N VAL A 13 -2.70 -15.17 0.82
CA VAL A 13 -3.49 -14.46 -0.21
C VAL A 13 -3.89 -13.04 0.20
N ASN A 14 -3.69 -12.65 1.46
CA ASN A 14 -4.13 -11.35 1.99
C ASN A 14 -3.00 -10.52 2.64
N GLU A 15 -1.73 -10.84 2.36
CA GLU A 15 -0.58 -10.10 2.91
C GLU A 15 0.20 -9.30 1.87
N ASP A 16 -0.23 -9.30 0.60
CA ASP A 16 0.38 -8.46 -0.43
C ASP A 16 0.11 -6.98 -0.11
N ARG A 17 1.10 -6.34 0.52
CA ARG A 17 1.11 -4.90 0.82
C ARG A 17 1.85 -4.18 -0.29
N THR A 18 1.22 -3.19 -0.89
CA THR A 18 1.88 -2.29 -1.83
C THR A 18 2.71 -1.27 -1.04
N ALA A 19 3.99 -1.15 -1.39
CA ALA A 19 4.88 -0.11 -0.86
C ALA A 19 5.03 1.01 -1.89
N TYR A 20 4.93 2.26 -1.43
CA TYR A 20 5.11 3.45 -2.26
C TYR A 20 6.35 4.19 -1.79
N LEU A 21 7.27 4.48 -2.72
CA LEU A 21 8.38 5.39 -2.46
C LEU A 21 7.85 6.82 -2.38
N ILE A 22 8.20 7.51 -1.30
CA ILE A 22 7.81 8.89 -1.03
C ILE A 22 9.06 9.76 -0.84
N PRO A 23 8.96 11.08 -1.00
CA PRO A 23 10.07 11.97 -0.67
C PRO A 23 10.54 11.78 0.78
N GLU A 24 11.82 12.05 1.02
CA GLU A 24 12.42 12.01 2.35
C GLU A 24 11.70 12.97 3.32
N PHE A 25 11.61 12.57 4.58
CA PHE A 25 11.04 13.36 5.66
C PHE A 25 11.83 13.15 6.95
N GLU A 26 11.94 14.21 7.74
CA GLU A 26 12.68 14.24 8.99
C GLU A 26 11.76 14.12 10.22
N ASP A 27 10.49 14.53 10.08
CA ASP A 27 9.52 14.55 11.16
C ASP A 27 8.11 14.10 10.74
N ASP A 28 7.28 13.86 11.75
CA ASP A 28 5.88 13.45 11.59
C ASP A 28 5.02 14.49 10.87
N ALA A 29 5.35 15.78 10.97
CA ALA A 29 4.59 16.85 10.32
C ALA A 29 4.85 16.88 8.81
N GLN A 30 6.10 16.68 8.39
CA GLN A 30 6.52 16.50 7.00
C GLN A 30 5.92 15.22 6.42
N ARG A 31 6.01 14.09 7.13
CA ARG A 31 5.33 12.83 6.75
C ARG A 31 3.84 13.05 6.48
N ASP A 32 3.16 13.73 7.40
CA ASP A 32 1.72 14.00 7.28
C ASP A 32 1.40 14.96 6.10
N ARG A 33 2.29 15.90 5.76
CA ARG A 33 2.14 16.76 4.57
C ARG A 33 2.29 15.96 3.29
N ILE A 34 3.28 15.07 3.23
CA ILE A 34 3.50 14.15 2.10
C ILE A 34 2.27 13.25 1.93
N LEU A 35 1.80 12.64 3.02
CA LEU A 35 0.61 11.79 2.99
C LEU A 35 -0.61 12.57 2.48
N ARG A 36 -0.84 13.81 2.97
CA ARG A 36 -1.93 14.67 2.46
C ARG A 36 -1.82 14.98 0.96
N LYS A 37 -0.62 14.97 0.39
CA LYS A 37 -0.40 15.21 -1.03
C LYS A 37 -0.74 13.98 -1.88
N PHE A 38 -0.45 12.78 -1.39
CA PHE A 38 -0.51 11.54 -2.19
C PHE A 38 -1.65 10.59 -1.82
N PHE A 39 -2.35 10.77 -0.69
CA PHE A 39 -3.34 9.80 -0.22
C PHE A 39 -4.47 9.55 -1.22
N ILE A 40 -4.89 10.55 -2.01
CA ILE A 40 -5.94 10.36 -3.02
C ILE A 40 -5.46 9.41 -4.11
N SER A 41 -4.26 9.66 -4.66
CA SER A 41 -3.66 8.82 -5.68
C SER A 41 -3.46 7.39 -5.19
N ILE A 42 -2.94 7.21 -3.96
CA ILE A 42 -2.78 5.88 -3.35
C ILE A 42 -4.15 5.21 -3.15
N PHE A 43 -5.17 5.95 -2.69
CA PHE A 43 -6.51 5.39 -2.49
C PHE A 43 -7.11 4.89 -3.79
N GLU A 44 -7.06 5.71 -4.84
CA GLU A 44 -7.65 5.36 -6.14
C GLU A 44 -6.89 4.20 -6.80
N ASP A 45 -5.55 4.18 -6.75
CA ASP A 45 -4.72 3.08 -7.26
C ASP A 45 -5.07 1.73 -6.59
N GLN A 46 -5.17 1.71 -5.27
CA GLN A 46 -5.58 0.51 -4.52
C GLN A 46 -7.03 0.09 -4.85
N LEU A 47 -7.94 1.05 -5.02
CA LEU A 47 -9.33 0.74 -5.39
C LEU A 47 -9.43 0.16 -6.80
N VAL A 48 -8.66 0.67 -7.77
CA VAL A 48 -8.57 0.09 -9.13
C VAL A 48 -8.10 -1.35 -9.08
N GLY A 49 -7.08 -1.62 -8.25
CA GLY A 49 -6.56 -2.98 -8.04
C GLY A 49 -7.60 -3.96 -7.48
N TRP A 50 -8.57 -3.48 -6.70
CA TRP A 50 -9.63 -4.31 -6.11
C TRP A 50 -10.89 -4.41 -6.96
N TRP A 51 -11.34 -3.30 -7.56
CA TRP A 51 -12.59 -3.23 -8.29
C TRP A 51 -12.61 -2.08 -9.31
N THR A 52 -12.75 -2.40 -10.59
CA THR A 52 -12.64 -1.41 -11.69
C THR A 52 -13.87 -0.51 -11.87
N ARG A 53 -15.01 -0.84 -11.24
CA ARG A 53 -16.23 -0.04 -11.35
C ARG A 53 -16.25 1.07 -10.30
N GLU A 54 -15.81 2.26 -10.70
CA GLU A 54 -15.70 3.45 -9.84
C GLU A 54 -17.01 3.87 -9.16
N ALA A 55 -18.16 3.56 -9.76
CA ALA A 55 -19.47 3.88 -9.19
C ALA A 55 -19.72 3.19 -7.82
N ASP A 56 -19.04 2.07 -7.58
CA ASP A 56 -19.18 1.27 -6.37
C ASP A 56 -18.16 1.69 -5.28
N TRP A 57 -17.26 2.63 -5.59
CA TRP A 57 -16.25 3.11 -4.66
C TRP A 57 -16.84 4.03 -3.58
N PRO A 58 -16.12 4.23 -2.46
CA PRO A 58 -16.52 5.22 -1.47
C PRO A 58 -16.70 6.60 -2.10
N GLN A 59 -17.90 7.16 -1.96
CA GLN A 59 -18.24 8.50 -2.48
C GLN A 59 -17.44 9.61 -1.78
N LYS A 60 -17.01 9.36 -0.53
CA LYS A 60 -16.20 10.29 0.26
C LYS A 60 -14.77 9.77 0.45
N ARG A 61 -13.86 10.22 -0.41
CA ARG A 61 -12.43 9.88 -0.37
C ARG A 61 -11.61 10.94 0.36
N ASP A 62 -11.99 11.25 1.60
CA ASP A 62 -11.20 12.14 2.46
C ASP A 62 -10.11 11.35 3.23
N LEU A 63 -9.13 12.05 3.78
CA LEU A 63 -8.01 11.44 4.52
C LEU A 63 -8.49 10.57 5.70
N ARG A 64 -9.65 10.90 6.28
CA ARG A 64 -10.22 10.14 7.40
C ARG A 64 -10.78 8.81 6.92
N THR A 65 -11.46 8.77 5.77
CA THR A 65 -11.86 7.52 5.13
C THR A 65 -10.62 6.71 4.78
N PHE A 66 -9.62 7.32 4.15
CA PHE A 66 -8.37 6.65 3.79
C PHE A 66 -7.70 5.95 4.99
N LYS A 67 -7.48 6.66 6.10
CA LYS A 67 -6.87 6.09 7.33
C LYS A 67 -7.71 5.01 8.02
N LYS A 68 -8.99 4.85 7.66
CA LYS A 68 -9.85 3.76 8.17
C LYS A 68 -9.80 2.51 7.30
N TRP A 69 -9.49 2.69 6.02
CA TRP A 69 -9.51 1.62 5.02
C TRP A 69 -8.15 0.92 4.89
N PHE A 70 -7.06 1.65 5.16
CA PHE A 70 -5.70 1.13 5.02
C PHE A 70 -4.95 1.15 6.35
N ASP A 71 -4.16 0.09 6.57
CA ASP A 71 -3.12 0.05 7.61
C ASP A 71 -1.81 0.61 7.03
N LEU A 72 -1.43 1.82 7.46
CA LEU A 72 -0.28 2.53 6.91
C LEU A 72 0.98 2.21 7.70
N GLN A 73 2.01 1.74 7.00
CA GLN A 73 3.33 1.49 7.57
C GLN A 73 4.36 2.36 6.86
N PHE A 74 5.29 2.91 7.64
CA PHE A 74 6.38 3.76 7.14
C PHE A 74 7.71 3.09 7.46
N HIS A 75 8.56 3.00 6.45
CA HIS A 75 9.89 2.42 6.56
C HIS A 75 10.91 3.49 6.21
N ALA A 76 11.98 3.60 7.01
CA ALA A 76 13.01 4.63 6.81
C ALA A 76 13.91 4.34 5.60
N VAL A 77 14.06 3.07 5.24
CA VAL A 77 14.98 2.62 4.18
C VAL A 77 14.29 1.55 3.35
N VAL A 78 14.47 1.64 2.04
CA VAL A 78 14.18 0.58 1.07
C VAL A 78 15.50 0.24 0.41
N GLU A 79 15.94 -1.01 0.50
CA GLU A 79 17.19 -1.48 -0.11
C GLU A 79 16.88 -2.24 -1.39
N ASP A 80 17.42 -1.77 -2.52
CA ASP A 80 17.44 -2.52 -3.76
C ASP A 80 18.67 -3.43 -3.79
N LEU A 81 18.44 -4.74 -3.90
CA LEU A 81 19.50 -5.74 -3.92
C LEU A 81 19.93 -6.13 -5.34
N VAL A 82 19.24 -5.63 -6.37
CA VAL A 82 19.62 -5.88 -7.76
C VAL A 82 20.39 -4.71 -8.33
N ASP A 83 21.43 -5.02 -9.11
CA ASP A 83 22.27 -4.01 -9.78
C ASP A 83 21.64 -3.64 -11.13
N GLY A 84 20.39 -3.19 -11.09
CA GLY A 84 19.55 -2.86 -12.24
C GLY A 84 19.09 -1.41 -12.21
N VAL A 85 18.96 -0.78 -13.38
CA VAL A 85 18.37 0.55 -13.48
C VAL A 85 16.85 0.43 -13.30
N LEU A 86 16.27 1.28 -12.46
CA LEU A 86 14.82 1.41 -12.37
C LEU A 86 14.29 2.12 -13.63
N PHE A 87 13.40 1.46 -14.37
CA PHE A 87 12.72 2.03 -15.51
C PHE A 87 11.35 2.55 -15.07
N ASP A 88 11.05 3.80 -15.39
CA ASP A 88 9.69 4.31 -15.40
C ASP A 88 9.07 3.89 -16.76
N GLU A 89 8.12 2.95 -16.76
CA GLU A 89 7.32 2.62 -17.97
C GLU A 89 6.39 3.77 -18.40
#